data_AF-A0A5Q0C7E0-F1
#
_entry.id   AF-A0A5Q0C7E0-F1
#
_cell.length_a   1.000
_cell.length_b   1.000
_cell.length_c   1.000
_cell.angle_alpha   90.00
_cell.angle_beta   90.00
_cell.angle_gamma   90.00
#
_symmetry.space_group_name_H-M   'P 1'
#
loop_
_entity.id
_entity.type
_entity.pdbx_description
1 polymer ?
#
loop_
_entity_poly.entity_id
_entity_poly.type
_entity_poly.pdbx_seq_one_letter_code
_entity_poly.pdbx_strand_id
1 'polypeptide(L)' 'MPTLATRQSVTPPNDHIVTAQEALEPLFLKIEEEAEVRMIAAAIRAGWSAEDAVAAIDELRRNELLPGSSH' A
#
# COMPACT_ATOMS: atom_id res chain seq x y z
N MET A 1 4.19 14.24 -24.36
CA MET A 1 5.18 15.02 -23.58
C MET A 1 5.67 14.12 -22.46
N PRO A 2 6.94 13.67 -22.45
CA PRO A 2 7.48 13.01 -21.26
C PRO A 2 7.72 14.11 -20.22
N THR A 3 7.04 14.05 -19.09
CA THR A 3 7.38 14.86 -17.92
C THR A 3 8.83 14.55 -17.57
N LEU A 4 9.69 15.57 -17.63
CA LEU A 4 11.01 15.51 -17.02
C LEU A 4 10.79 15.15 -15.55
N ALA A 5 10.97 13.88 -15.20
CA ALA A 5 11.25 13.50 -13.83
C ALA A 5 12.51 14.27 -13.49
N THR A 6 12.36 15.34 -12.71
CA THR A 6 13.45 16.13 -12.16
C THR A 6 14.44 15.12 -11.61
N ARG A 7 15.63 15.02 -12.22
CA ARG A 7 16.68 14.10 -11.78
C ARG A 7 17.11 14.57 -10.40
N GLN A 8 16.41 14.10 -9.38
CA GLN A 8 16.72 14.37 -8.01
C GLN A 8 17.99 13.59 -7.72
N SER A 9 19.09 14.31 -7.46
CA SER A 9 20.36 13.69 -7.11
C SER A 9 20.17 12.88 -5.84
N VAL A 10 20.49 11.58 -5.89
CA VAL A 10 20.44 10.71 -4.71
C VAL A 10 21.53 11.16 -3.74
N THR A 11 21.13 11.51 -2.53
CA THR A 11 22.04 11.90 -1.45
C THR A 11 23.02 10.75 -1.15
N PRO A 12 24.33 11.01 -0.96
CA PRO A 12 25.29 9.98 -0.58
C PRO A 12 24.90 9.29 0.75
N PRO A 13 25.25 8.01 0.96
CA PRO A 13 24.86 7.26 2.17
C PRO A 13 25.24 7.92 3.50
N ASN A 14 26.37 8.64 3.54
CA ASN A 14 26.83 9.33 4.75
C ASN A 14 26.05 10.61 5.09
N ASP A 15 25.25 11.11 4.14
CA ASP A 15 24.45 12.31 4.29
C ASP A 15 22.95 11.97 4.46
N HIS A 16 22.60 10.70 4.64
CA HIS A 16 21.22 10.27 4.92
C HIS A 16 20.83 10.66 6.34
N ILE A 17 19.81 11.50 6.46
CA ILE A 17 19.30 11.97 7.77
C ILE A 17 18.45 10.89 8.45
N VAL A 18 17.74 10.09 7.66
CA VAL A 18 16.91 8.97 8.10
C VAL A 18 17.12 7.79 7.17
N THR A 19 16.79 6.60 7.64
CA THR A 19 16.74 5.41 6.78
C THR A 19 15.63 5.54 5.74
N ALA A 20 15.76 4.80 4.64
CA ALA A 20 14.71 4.74 3.62
C ALA A 20 13.37 4.25 4.20
N GLN A 21 13.41 3.32 5.16
CA GLN A 21 12.21 2.82 5.84
C GLN A 21 11.50 3.94 6.60
N GLU A 22 12.22 4.68 7.45
CA GLU A 22 11.65 5.79 8.23
C GLU A 22 11.10 6.90 7.33
N ALA A 23 11.73 7.16 6.18
CA ALA A 23 11.23 8.13 5.21
C ALA A 23 9.92 7.68 4.55
N LEU A 24 9.74 6.37 4.36
CA LEU A 24 8.59 5.80 3.65
C LEU A 24 7.43 5.44 4.58
N GLU A 25 7.70 5.11 5.84
CA GLU A 25 6.69 4.65 6.82
C GLU A 25 5.46 5.58 6.91
N PRO A 26 5.60 6.92 6.99
CA PRO A 26 4.44 7.81 7.05
C PRO A 26 3.58 7.77 5.78
N LEU A 27 4.19 7.53 4.62
CA LEU A 27 3.48 7.44 3.34
C LEU A 27 2.86 6.05 3.17
N PHE A 28 3.58 5.01 3.59
CA PHE A 28 3.11 3.63 3.53
C PHE A 28 1.80 3.47 4.29
N LEU A 29 1.74 3.90 5.55
CA LEU A 29 0.52 3.82 6.38
C LEU A 29 -0.68 4.57 5.75
N LYS A 30 -0.43 5.73 5.15
CA LYS A 30 -1.48 6.49 4.43
C LYS A 30 -2.00 5.73 3.21
N ILE A 31 -1.10 5.12 2.45
CA ILE A 31 -1.48 4.33 1.27
C ILE A 31 -2.29 3.10 1.69
N GLU A 32 -1.94 2.43 2.80
CA GLU A 32 -2.70 1.29 3.32
C GLU A 32 -4.13 1.69 3.70
N GLU A 33 -4.31 2.79 4.43
CA GLU A 33 -5.63 3.31 4.79
C GLU A 33 -6.46 3.67 3.54
N GLU A 34 -5.85 4.41 2.60
CA GLU A 34 -6.52 4.76 1.34
C GLU A 34 -6.90 3.53 0.51
N ALA A 35 -6.03 2.52 0.47
CA ALA A 35 -6.29 1.27 -0.24
C ALA A 35 -7.48 0.53 0.40
N GLU A 36 -7.53 0.43 1.73
CA GLU A 36 -8.63 -0.21 2.46
C GLU A 36 -9.98 0.45 2.16
N VAL A 37 -10.04 1.79 2.23
CA VAL A 37 -11.25 2.55 1.88
C VAL A 37 -11.69 2.28 0.44
N ARG A 38 -10.74 2.25 -0.51
CA ARG A 38 -11.03 1.96 -1.93
C ARG A 38 -11.53 0.53 -2.14
N MET A 39 -10.99 -0.45 -1.42
CA MET A 39 -11.41 -1.84 -1.47
C MET A 39 -12.84 -2.01 -0.92
N ILE A 40 -13.14 -1.44 0.24
CA ILE A 40 -14.50 -1.45 0.81
C ILE A 40 -15.49 -0.81 -0.17
N ALA A 41 -15.16 0.36 -0.72
CA ALA A 41 -16.01 1.03 -1.69
C ALA A 41 -16.24 0.18 -2.96
N ALA A 42 -15.25 -0.59 -3.41
CA ALA A 42 -15.39 -1.50 -4.54
C ALA A 42 -16.35 -2.66 -4.23
N ALA A 43 -16.24 -3.26 -3.04
CA ALA A 43 -17.13 -4.33 -2.59
C ALA A 43 -18.58 -3.84 -2.49
N ILE A 44 -18.80 -2.64 -1.92
CA ILE A 44 -20.14 -2.03 -1.83
C ILE A 44 -20.74 -1.80 -3.22
N ARG A 45 -19.95 -1.29 -4.18
CA ARG A 45 -20.41 -1.12 -5.58
C ARG A 45 -20.75 -2.46 -6.25
N ALA A 46 -20.13 -3.55 -5.82
CA ALA A 46 -20.42 -4.90 -6.28
C ALA A 46 -21.61 -5.55 -5.54
N GLY A 47 -22.26 -4.84 -4.61
CA GLY A 47 -23.46 -5.32 -3.90
C GLY A 47 -23.18 -6.05 -2.59
N TRP A 48 -21.94 -6.01 -2.09
CA TRP A 48 -21.57 -6.61 -0.81
C TRP A 48 -21.77 -5.66 0.37
N SER A 49 -21.97 -6.22 1.55
CA SER A 49 -22.01 -5.45 2.79
C SER A 49 -20.61 -4.95 3.16
N ALA A 50 -20.54 -3.89 3.98
CA ALA A 50 -19.26 -3.39 4.50
C ALA A 50 -18.58 -4.43 5.41
N GLU A 51 -19.36 -5.22 6.15
CA GLU A 51 -18.86 -6.27 7.04
C GLU A 51 -18.18 -7.40 6.25
N ASP A 52 -18.83 -7.86 5.18
CA ASP A 52 -18.26 -8.87 4.27
C ASP A 52 -17.01 -8.34 3.56
N ALA A 53 -16.98 -7.04 3.22
CA ALA A 53 -15.83 -6.41 2.60
C ALA A 53 -14.61 -6.39 3.53
N VAL A 54 -14.80 -6.04 4.80
CA VAL A 54 -13.73 -6.06 5.82
C VAL A 54 -13.22 -7.49 6.02
N ALA A 55 -14.12 -8.46 6.17
CA ALA A 55 -13.75 -9.86 6.32
C ALA A 55 -12.94 -10.39 5.11
N ALA A 56 -13.31 -9.98 3.89
CA ALA A 56 -12.58 -10.34 2.69
C ALA A 56 -11.18 -9.69 2.64
N ILE A 57 -11.04 -8.43 3.05
CA ILE A 57 -9.74 -7.75 3.14
C ILE A 57 -8.82 -8.45 4.14
N ASP A 58 -9.35 -8.87 5.29
CA ASP A 58 -8.59 -9.61 6.30
C ASP A 58 -8.13 -10.99 5.78
N GLU A 59 -8.95 -11.66 4.97
CA GLU A 59 -8.56 -12.92 4.30
C GLU A 59 -7.45 -12.67 3.26
N LEU A 60 -7.54 -11.60 2.46
CA LEU A 60 -6.49 -11.24 1.51
C LEU A 60 -5.16 -10.96 2.21
N ARG A 61 -5.17 -10.21 3.32
CA ARG A 61 -3.98 -9.96 4.15
C ARG A 61 -3.38 -11.26 4.68
N ARG A 62 -4.20 -12.19 5.15
CA ARG A 62 -3.73 -13.51 5.61
C ARG A 62 -3.08 -14.31 4.50
N ASN A 63 -3.64 -14.28 3.29
CA ASN A 63 -3.08 -15.00 2.14
C ASN A 63 -1.74 -14.42 1.67
N GLU A 64 -1.55 -13.10 1.74
CA GLU A 64 -0.25 -12.46 1.44
C GLU A 64 0.82 -12.79 2.50
N LEU A 65 0.42 -13.05 3.74
CA LEU A 65 1.32 -13.45 4.84
C LEU A 65 1.74 -14.94 4.77
N LEU A 66 1.00 -15.77 4.03
CA LEU A 66 1.38 -17.16 3.79
C LEU A 66 2.37 -17.21 2.61
N PRO A 67 3.58 -17.74 2.77
CA PRO A 67 4.57 -17.79 1.70
C PRO A 67 4.08 -18.74 0.59
N GLY A 68 3.47 -18.17 -0.46
CA GLY A 68 3.19 -18.83 -1.73
C GLY A 68 2.35 -20.11 -1.63
N SER A 69 1.04 -19.99 -1.45
CA SER A 69 0.12 -20.94 -2.09
C SER A 69 -0.02 -20.57 -3.57
N SER A 70 1.06 -20.80 -4.32
CA SER A 70 1.06 -20.86 -5.78
C SER A 70 0.06 -21.94 -6.21
N HIS A 71 -0.94 -21.57 -7.00
CA HIS A 71 -1.73 -22.48 -7.81
C HIS A 71 -1.82 -21.95 -9.24
#